data_AF-A0A7K1JXW5-F1
#
_entry.id   AF-A0A7K1JXW5-F1
#
_cell.length_a   1.000
_cell.length_b   1.000
_cell.length_c   1.000
_cell.angle_alpha   90.00
_cell.angle_beta   90.00
_cell.angle_gamma   90.00
#
_symmetry.space_group_name_H-M   'P 1'
#
loop_
_entity.id
_entity.type
_entity.pdbx_description
1 polymer ?
#
loop_
_entity_poly.entity_id
_entity_poly.type
_entity_poly.pdbx_seq_one_letter_code
_entity_poly.pdbx_strand_id
1 'polypeptide(L)'
;MSAVSGHDISLLHGSFPVAMQVIAGFALIIAIGLRSGRWFRRWLPIALVVGVALAGWAYWYIQSEGWADKGNPAPLMLWVWIALSGVAITVLLVSWRSARWWRRGIALTAVPMTILAGSLMLNQWVGYVRSVQSGWAQLTAGPLPNQADMATVTAARAERRGPTMTKGKLVPVDIPADASGFRHRQEIVYLPPAWFDSTRTQLPTIMMIGGEFNTPSDWIRSGNAVEAADAFASQHGGNAPVMVFVDAGGSFNNDTECVNGPRGNSADHLTKDVVPFMVSRFGVSPRAQNWGVVGWSMGGTCAVTLAAKHPELFSTFEDIAGDMSPNSGNKAQTIARLFGGDTAAWEQFDPATVMSRHGQYANTAGWFDINGMHRAGSGAITSTGAKPGAAAPVPLSDQDRAAHRLCEIGAAQGIACTVQHKPGEHKWPFAQTAFTSALPWMAARIGTPAVPDVPLPR
;
A
#
# COMPACT_ATOMS: atom_id res chain seq x y z
N MET A 1 -23.86 17.14 13.11
CA MET A 1 -23.09 17.89 14.11
C MET A 1 -21.75 18.27 13.50
N SER A 2 -21.53 19.57 13.38
CA SER A 2 -20.31 20.34 13.11
C SER A 2 -19.32 19.82 12.05
N ALA A 3 -19.51 20.29 10.82
CA ALA A 3 -18.40 20.53 9.89
C ALA A 3 -17.51 21.64 10.48
N VAL A 4 -16.40 21.24 11.10
CA VAL A 4 -15.28 22.14 11.32
C VAL A 4 -14.48 22.14 10.02
N SER A 5 -14.69 23.17 9.20
CA SER A 5 -13.79 23.55 8.12
C SER A 5 -12.47 24.06 8.72
N GLY A 6 -11.68 23.14 9.29
CA GLY A 6 -10.28 23.37 9.56
C GLY A 6 -9.54 23.23 8.24
N HIS A 7 -8.76 24.24 7.85
CA HIS A 7 -7.85 24.13 6.72
C HIS A 7 -6.87 22.97 6.99
N ASP A 8 -7.13 21.81 6.40
CA ASP A 8 -6.24 20.65 6.48
C ASP A 8 -4.92 21.04 5.81
N ILE A 9 -3.84 21.11 6.59
CA ILE A 9 -2.53 21.49 6.07
C ILE A 9 -1.98 20.29 5.33
N SER A 10 -1.97 20.37 3.99
CA SER A 10 -1.41 19.35 3.13
C SER A 10 0.08 19.20 3.37
N LEU A 11 0.53 17.95 3.57
CA LEU A 11 1.94 17.59 3.65
C LEU A 11 2.51 17.17 2.29
N LEU A 12 1.63 16.99 1.29
CA LEU A 12 2.01 16.56 -0.06
C LEU A 12 2.23 17.76 -0.99
N HIS A 13 1.39 18.79 -0.89
CA HIS A 13 1.38 19.93 -1.80
C HIS A 13 1.19 21.25 -1.06
N GLY A 14 1.47 22.37 -1.73
CA GLY A 14 1.25 23.72 -1.20
C GLY A 14 2.48 24.35 -0.55
N SER A 15 2.27 25.49 0.13
CA SER A 15 3.35 26.33 0.65
C SER A 15 4.04 25.76 1.89
N PHE A 16 3.38 24.87 2.65
CA PHE A 16 3.91 24.37 3.92
C PHE A 16 5.19 23.52 3.74
N PRO A 17 5.23 22.47 2.90
CA PRO A 17 6.47 21.71 2.68
C PRO A 17 7.62 22.58 2.13
N VAL A 18 7.30 23.57 1.29
CA VAL A 18 8.29 24.50 0.73
C VAL A 18 8.85 25.42 1.83
N ALA A 19 7.98 25.98 2.68
CA ALA A 19 8.39 26.84 3.78
C ALA A 19 9.32 26.11 4.76
N MET A 20 9.01 24.86 5.13
CA MET A 20 9.85 24.04 6.01
C MET A 20 11.24 23.79 5.42
N GLN A 21 11.32 23.51 4.12
CA GLN A 21 12.60 23.35 3.41
C GLN A 21 13.42 24.65 3.42
N VAL A 22 12.78 25.78 3.12
CA VAL A 22 13.46 27.09 3.12
C VAL A 22 14.01 27.43 4.51
N ILE A 23 13.21 27.25 5.57
CA ILE A 23 13.66 27.52 6.94
C ILE A 23 14.79 26.58 7.35
N ALA A 24 14.72 25.29 7.00
CA ALA A 24 15.79 24.33 7.29
C ALA A 24 17.10 24.72 6.60
N GLY A 25 17.03 25.19 5.34
CA GLY A 25 18.17 25.67 4.58
C GLY A 25 18.82 26.89 5.24
N PHE A 26 18.02 27.87 5.63
CA PHE A 26 18.51 29.05 6.34
C PHE A 26 19.14 28.71 7.69
N ALA A 27 18.51 27.84 8.49
CA ALA A 27 19.06 27.40 9.77
C ALA A 27 20.44 26.74 9.60
N LEU A 28 20.60 25.90 8.58
CA LEU A 28 21.86 25.25 8.26
C LEU A 28 22.93 26.24 7.77
N ILE A 29 22.56 27.18 6.90
CA ILE A 29 23.46 28.25 6.43
C ILE A 29 23.98 29.06 7.62
N ILE A 30 23.13 29.42 8.59
CA ILE A 30 23.54 30.16 9.78
C ILE A 30 24.43 29.31 10.70
N ALA A 31 24.15 28.00 10.83
CA ALA A 31 24.97 27.08 11.63
C ALA A 31 26.41 26.93 11.08
N ILE A 32 26.53 26.91 9.74
CA ILE A 32 27.80 26.85 8.99
C ILE A 32 28.48 28.23 8.93
N GLY A 33 27.71 29.30 8.86
CA GLY A 33 28.18 30.67 8.63
C GLY A 33 29.07 31.24 9.74
N LEU A 34 29.85 32.27 9.37
CA LEU A 34 30.66 33.08 10.29
C LEU A 34 31.71 32.27 11.08
N ARG A 35 32.31 31.25 10.45
CA ARG A 35 33.40 30.43 11.02
C ARG A 35 34.75 30.91 10.52
N SER A 36 35.83 30.52 11.21
CA SER A 36 37.19 30.89 10.80
C SER A 36 37.57 30.19 9.49
N GLY A 37 38.44 30.81 8.69
CA GLY A 37 38.91 30.20 7.44
C GLY A 37 39.59 28.84 7.64
N ARG A 38 40.23 28.62 8.81
CA ARG A 38 40.81 27.32 9.19
C ARG A 38 39.74 26.24 9.42
N TRP A 39 38.60 26.62 10.02
CA TRP A 39 37.48 25.71 10.18
C TRP A 39 36.91 25.30 8.82
N PHE A 40 36.71 26.28 7.92
CA PHE A 40 36.22 26.01 6.56
C PHE A 40 37.14 25.06 5.79
N ARG A 41 38.46 25.26 5.82
CA ARG A 41 39.39 24.38 5.09
C ARG A 41 39.47 22.97 5.65
N ARG A 42 39.25 22.78 6.95
CA ARG A 42 39.42 21.47 7.61
C ARG A 42 38.12 20.69 7.73
N TRP A 43 37.05 21.34 8.18
CA TRP A 43 35.82 20.65 8.61
C TRP A 43 34.71 20.68 7.58
N LEU A 44 34.62 21.70 6.73
CA LEU A 44 33.60 21.73 5.69
C LEU A 44 33.78 20.59 4.66
N PRO A 45 34.98 20.28 4.15
CA PRO A 45 35.18 19.12 3.28
C PRO A 45 34.78 17.80 3.94
N ILE A 46 35.14 17.60 5.21
CA ILE A 46 34.76 16.40 5.97
C ILE A 46 33.24 16.30 6.09
N ALA A 47 32.56 17.39 6.45
CA ALA A 47 31.10 17.41 6.55
C ALA A 47 30.41 17.10 5.22
N LEU A 48 30.95 17.63 4.10
CA LEU A 48 30.45 17.33 2.76
C LEU A 48 30.66 15.86 2.38
N VAL A 49 31.84 15.28 2.67
CA VAL A 49 32.11 13.86 2.42
C VAL A 49 31.17 12.97 3.24
N VAL A 50 30.94 13.28 4.52
CA VAL A 50 29.98 12.54 5.37
C VAL A 50 28.56 12.65 4.81
N GLY A 51 28.13 13.84 4.39
CA GLY A 51 26.82 14.04 3.79
C GLY A 51 26.65 13.25 2.48
N VAL A 52 27.62 13.31 1.58
CA VAL A 52 27.60 12.55 0.31
C VAL A 52 27.62 11.05 0.57
N ALA A 53 28.44 10.58 1.52
CA ALA A 53 28.48 9.16 1.90
C ALA A 53 27.13 8.69 2.46
N LEU A 54 26.48 9.49 3.29
CA LEU A 54 25.15 9.19 3.84
C LEU A 54 24.09 9.12 2.73
N ALA A 55 24.08 10.08 1.81
CA ALA A 55 23.16 10.07 0.66
C ALA A 55 23.44 8.90 -0.29
N GLY A 56 24.71 8.58 -0.55
CA GLY A 56 25.12 7.44 -1.37
C GLY A 56 24.73 6.10 -0.75
N TRP A 57 24.91 5.95 0.57
CA TRP A 57 24.45 4.76 1.30
C TRP A 57 22.93 4.61 1.25
N ALA A 58 22.18 5.70 1.50
CA ALA A 58 20.72 5.68 1.43
C ALA A 58 20.23 5.36 0.01
N TYR A 59 20.88 5.91 -1.02
CA TYR A 59 20.61 5.59 -2.41
C TYR A 59 20.83 4.11 -2.71
N TRP A 60 21.99 3.57 -2.34
CA TRP A 60 22.29 2.15 -2.50
C TRP A 60 21.27 1.26 -1.79
N TYR A 61 20.92 1.60 -0.55
CA TYR A 61 19.95 0.84 0.25
C TYR A 61 18.57 0.81 -0.42
N ILE A 62 18.02 1.98 -0.79
CA ILE A 62 16.73 2.12 -1.48
C ILE A 62 16.69 1.31 -2.79
N GLN A 63 17.79 1.35 -3.57
CA GLN A 63 17.91 0.57 -4.81
C GLN A 63 18.02 -0.94 -4.52
N SER A 64 18.69 -1.33 -3.45
CA SER A 64 18.87 -2.75 -3.08
C SER A 64 17.59 -3.40 -2.54
N GLU A 65 16.69 -2.61 -1.96
CA GLU A 65 15.36 -3.06 -1.53
C GLU A 65 14.35 -3.03 -2.69
N GLY A 66 14.65 -2.35 -3.79
CA GLY A 66 13.77 -2.27 -4.95
C GLY A 66 12.69 -1.19 -4.85
N TRP A 67 12.73 -0.31 -3.85
CA TRP A 67 11.70 0.72 -3.59
C TRP A 67 11.63 1.83 -4.65
N ALA A 68 12.67 1.98 -5.47
CA ALA A 68 12.72 2.95 -6.54
C ALA A 68 13.04 2.26 -7.86
N ASP A 69 12.18 2.43 -8.86
CA ASP A 69 12.38 1.94 -10.21
C ASP A 69 12.41 3.10 -11.23
N LYS A 70 12.40 2.76 -12.53
CA LYS A 70 12.38 3.75 -13.61
C LYS A 70 11.03 4.47 -13.73
N GLY A 71 9.94 3.86 -13.25
CA GLY A 71 8.60 4.41 -13.27
C GLY A 71 8.31 5.38 -12.12
N ASN A 72 9.00 5.22 -10.99
CA ASN A 72 8.84 6.03 -9.78
C ASN A 72 10.20 6.35 -9.09
N PRO A 73 11.09 7.12 -9.74
CA PRO A 73 12.39 7.45 -9.16
C PRO A 73 12.25 8.41 -7.97
N ALA A 74 13.04 8.19 -6.93
CA ALA A 74 13.11 9.10 -5.79
C ALA A 74 13.56 10.51 -6.24
N PRO A 75 12.92 11.59 -5.74
CA PRO A 75 13.20 12.94 -6.17
C PRO A 75 14.62 13.38 -5.76
N LEU A 76 15.30 14.14 -6.62
CA LEU A 76 16.67 14.62 -6.37
C LEU A 76 16.81 15.35 -5.02
N MET A 77 15.78 16.11 -4.63
CA MET A 77 15.78 16.85 -3.37
C MET A 77 15.83 15.96 -2.13
N LEU A 78 15.35 14.71 -2.20
CA LEU A 78 15.49 13.75 -1.10
C LEU A 78 16.98 13.50 -0.80
N TRP A 79 17.78 13.24 -1.84
CA TRP A 79 19.23 13.01 -1.71
C TRP A 79 19.97 14.24 -1.19
N VAL A 80 19.57 15.42 -1.65
CA VAL A 80 20.11 16.69 -1.15
C VAL A 80 19.85 16.85 0.34
N TRP A 81 18.62 16.64 0.80
CA TRP A 81 18.28 16.78 2.22
C TRP A 81 18.96 15.73 3.10
N ILE A 82 19.08 14.48 2.64
CA ILE A 82 19.85 13.45 3.36
C ILE A 82 21.32 13.89 3.50
N ALA A 83 21.93 14.39 2.43
CA ALA A 83 23.30 14.90 2.50
C ALA A 83 23.43 16.09 3.46
N LEU A 84 22.49 17.03 3.41
CA LEU A 84 22.46 18.20 4.30
C LEU A 84 22.26 17.80 5.77
N SER A 85 21.51 16.74 6.07
CA SER A 85 21.42 16.19 7.43
C SER A 85 22.75 15.62 7.92
N GLY A 86 23.48 14.89 7.08
CA GLY A 86 24.84 14.43 7.41
C GLY A 86 25.81 15.60 7.66
N VAL A 87 25.71 16.66 6.86
CA VAL A 87 26.46 17.91 7.07
C VAL A 87 26.07 18.56 8.39
N ALA A 88 24.78 18.71 8.69
CA ALA A 88 24.29 19.34 9.92
C ALA A 88 24.76 18.61 11.18
N ILE A 89 24.68 17.27 11.18
CA ILE A 89 25.17 16.41 12.27
C ILE A 89 26.68 16.61 12.46
N THR A 90 27.45 16.57 11.37
CA THR A 90 28.91 16.78 11.44
C THR A 90 29.23 18.15 12.01
N VAL A 91 28.58 19.21 11.52
CA VAL A 91 28.77 20.59 11.99
C VAL A 91 28.46 20.72 13.47
N LEU A 92 27.37 20.11 13.95
CA LEU A 92 27.00 20.10 15.37
C LEU A 92 28.10 19.47 16.22
N LEU A 93 28.56 18.27 15.85
CA LEU A 93 29.55 17.50 16.61
C LEU A 93 30.92 18.19 16.66
N VAL A 94 31.45 18.61 15.50
CA VAL A 94 32.81 19.19 15.42
C VAL A 94 32.88 20.60 16.00
N SER A 95 31.74 21.32 16.04
CA SER A 95 31.67 22.69 16.51
C SER A 95 31.20 22.83 17.95
N TRP A 96 30.77 21.74 18.60
CA TRP A 96 30.13 21.81 19.92
C TRP A 96 30.98 22.55 20.96
N ARG A 97 32.26 22.16 21.09
CA ARG A 97 33.17 22.74 22.10
C ARG A 97 33.59 24.17 21.81
N SER A 98 33.68 24.56 20.54
CA SER A 98 34.17 25.89 20.11
C SER A 98 33.07 26.92 19.84
N ALA A 99 31.82 26.49 19.73
CA ALA A 99 30.70 27.37 19.42
C ALA A 99 30.19 28.15 20.65
N ARG A 100 29.80 29.41 20.42
CA ARG A 100 29.01 30.22 21.38
C ARG A 100 27.65 29.57 21.63
N TRP A 101 27.07 29.80 22.81
CA TRP A 101 25.82 29.16 23.24
C TRP A 101 24.66 29.32 22.24
N TRP A 102 24.45 30.51 21.67
CA TRP A 102 23.39 30.75 20.68
C TRP A 102 23.60 29.95 19.38
N ARG A 103 24.86 29.70 18.98
CA ARG A 103 25.18 28.86 17.81
C ARG A 103 24.99 27.38 18.08
N ARG A 104 25.20 26.95 19.33
CA ARG A 104 24.84 25.58 19.74
C ARG A 104 23.34 25.38 19.61
N GLY A 105 22.54 26.36 20.05
CA GLY A 105 21.09 26.38 19.85
C GLY A 105 20.70 26.25 18.37
N ILE A 106 21.27 27.08 17.49
CA ILE A 106 20.97 27.02 16.04
C ILE A 106 21.40 25.68 15.43
N ALA A 107 22.59 25.16 15.75
CA ALA A 107 23.04 23.87 15.23
C ALA A 107 22.20 22.70 15.74
N LEU A 108 21.77 22.74 17.01
CA LEU A 108 20.83 21.78 17.59
C LEU A 108 19.47 21.80 16.89
N THR A 109 19.00 22.98 16.47
CA THR A 109 17.73 23.11 15.72
C THR A 109 17.90 22.74 14.25
N ALA A 110 19.04 23.03 13.62
CA ALA A 110 19.27 22.75 12.20
C ALA A 110 19.23 21.24 11.89
N VAL A 111 19.73 20.38 12.79
CA VAL A 111 19.68 18.92 12.62
C VAL A 111 18.25 18.39 12.46
N PRO A 112 17.32 18.54 13.43
CA PRO A 112 15.96 18.07 13.27
C PRO A 112 15.22 18.76 12.12
N MET A 113 15.52 20.02 11.80
CA MET A 113 14.91 20.69 10.65
C MET A 113 15.33 20.09 9.30
N THR A 114 16.62 19.75 9.12
CA THR A 114 17.08 19.09 7.89
C THR A 114 16.52 17.66 7.77
N ILE A 115 16.42 16.93 8.89
CA ILE A 115 15.78 15.60 8.93
C ILE A 115 14.29 15.71 8.59
N LEU A 116 13.59 16.70 9.14
CA LEU A 116 12.19 16.97 8.82
C LEU A 116 12.01 17.30 7.34
N ALA A 117 12.87 18.13 6.77
CA ALA A 117 12.83 18.46 5.34
C ALA A 117 13.05 17.21 4.45
N GLY A 118 14.01 16.35 4.80
CA GLY A 118 14.20 15.05 4.14
C GLY A 118 12.99 14.13 4.28
N SER A 119 12.39 14.07 5.47
CA SER A 119 11.19 13.28 5.74
C SER A 119 9.97 13.78 4.96
N LEU A 120 9.83 15.10 4.78
CA LEU A 120 8.80 15.69 3.93
C LEU A 120 9.02 15.32 2.46
N MET A 121 10.26 15.28 1.97
CA MET A 121 10.55 14.83 0.60
C MET A 121 10.24 13.35 0.42
N LEU A 122 10.56 12.52 1.41
CA LEU A 122 10.20 11.11 1.42
C LEU A 122 8.67 10.95 1.40
N ASN A 123 7.95 11.70 2.26
CA ASN A 123 6.49 11.66 2.30
C ASN A 123 5.85 12.20 1.01
N GLN A 124 6.45 13.18 0.33
CA GLN A 124 6.00 13.65 -0.97
C GLN A 124 6.22 12.63 -2.09
N TRP A 125 7.29 11.85 -2.00
CA TRP A 125 7.57 10.76 -2.93
C TRP A 125 6.60 9.59 -2.72
N VAL A 126 6.47 9.10 -1.49
CA VAL A 126 5.67 7.91 -1.14
C VAL A 126 4.17 8.23 -0.99
N GLY A 127 3.81 9.45 -0.58
CA GLY A 127 2.42 9.86 -0.39
C GLY A 127 1.74 9.29 0.86
N TYR A 128 2.50 8.81 1.85
CA TYR A 128 1.97 8.03 2.98
C TYR A 128 1.07 8.83 3.93
N VAL A 129 1.45 10.08 4.25
CA VAL A 129 0.69 11.00 5.11
C VAL A 129 0.18 12.19 4.30
N ARG A 130 -1.14 12.34 4.19
CA ARG A 130 -1.78 13.35 3.33
C ARG A 130 -1.82 14.75 3.99
N SER A 131 -2.19 14.79 5.27
CA SER A 131 -2.32 16.02 6.06
C SER A 131 -1.73 15.85 7.46
N VAL A 132 -1.43 16.97 8.12
CA VAL A 132 -0.98 16.99 9.54
C VAL A 132 -1.95 16.23 10.43
N GLN A 133 -3.25 16.40 10.21
CA GLN A 133 -4.33 15.75 10.93
C GLN A 133 -4.30 14.23 10.75
N SER A 134 -4.14 13.76 9.51
CA SER A 134 -4.01 12.32 9.22
C SER A 134 -2.76 11.71 9.88
N GLY A 135 -1.63 12.43 9.86
CA GLY A 135 -0.40 12.01 10.50
C GLY A 135 -0.52 11.95 12.02
N TRP A 136 -1.20 12.93 12.61
CA TRP A 136 -1.48 12.93 14.05
C TRP A 136 -2.41 11.77 14.46
N ALA A 137 -3.45 11.50 13.67
CA ALA A 137 -4.36 10.38 13.93
C ALA A 137 -3.68 9.02 13.82
N GLN A 138 -2.75 8.85 12.86
CA GLN A 138 -1.91 7.66 12.75
C GLN A 138 -0.96 7.55 13.95
N LEU A 139 -0.28 8.64 14.33
CA LEU A 139 0.65 8.67 15.45
C LEU A 139 -0.02 8.37 16.80
N THR A 140 -1.23 8.88 17.00
CA THR A 140 -1.98 8.72 18.25
C THR A 140 -2.90 7.50 18.26
N ALA A 141 -2.93 6.73 17.16
CA ALA A 141 -3.83 5.58 16.97
C ALA A 141 -5.29 5.90 17.36
N GLY A 142 -5.77 7.09 17.02
CA GLY A 142 -7.13 7.53 17.36
C GLY A 142 -8.20 6.57 16.80
N PRO A 143 -9.43 6.54 17.35
CA PRO A 143 -10.46 5.60 16.89
C PRO A 143 -10.78 5.78 15.40
N LEU A 144 -11.14 4.68 14.74
CA LEU A 144 -11.57 4.66 13.35
C LEU A 144 -13.03 5.11 13.21
N PRO A 145 -13.45 5.57 12.01
CA PRO A 145 -14.84 5.96 11.77
C PRO A 145 -15.81 4.81 12.08
N ASN A 146 -16.86 5.08 12.85
CA ASN A 146 -17.86 4.08 13.23
C ASN A 146 -17.29 2.80 13.87
N GLN A 147 -16.12 2.90 14.51
CA GLN A 147 -15.53 1.79 15.24
C GLN A 147 -16.45 1.35 16.39
N ALA A 148 -16.63 0.04 16.54
CA ALA A 148 -17.38 -0.57 17.61
C ALA A 148 -16.68 -1.86 18.06
N ASP A 149 -16.86 -2.24 19.33
CA ASP A 149 -16.39 -3.53 19.83
C ASP A 149 -17.29 -4.68 19.38
N MET A 150 -16.78 -5.91 19.53
CA MET A 150 -17.51 -7.14 19.17
C MET A 150 -18.84 -7.29 19.92
N ALA A 151 -18.93 -6.84 21.17
CA ALA A 151 -20.15 -6.94 21.97
C ALA A 151 -21.26 -6.04 21.39
N THR A 152 -20.91 -4.81 21.04
CA THR A 152 -21.82 -3.82 20.45
C THR A 152 -22.36 -4.29 19.10
N VAL A 153 -21.51 -4.82 18.23
CA VAL A 153 -21.98 -5.31 16.91
C VAL A 153 -22.81 -6.58 17.04
N THR A 154 -22.51 -7.46 17.99
CA THR A 154 -23.29 -8.67 18.25
C THR A 154 -24.68 -8.32 18.76
N ALA A 155 -24.79 -7.38 19.70
CA ALA A 155 -26.08 -6.87 20.20
C ALA A 155 -26.90 -6.23 19.07
N ALA A 156 -26.26 -5.35 18.26
CA ALA A 156 -26.93 -4.72 17.13
C ALA A 156 -27.43 -5.74 16.09
N ARG A 157 -26.69 -6.82 15.85
CA ARG A 157 -27.10 -7.91 14.95
C ARG A 157 -28.25 -8.73 15.54
N ALA A 158 -28.22 -9.01 16.84
CA ALA A 158 -29.30 -9.74 17.53
C ALA A 158 -30.62 -8.96 17.48
N GLU A 159 -30.55 -7.65 17.60
CA GLU A 159 -31.70 -6.73 17.48
C GLU A 159 -32.11 -6.42 16.04
N ARG A 160 -31.40 -6.98 15.05
CA ARG A 160 -31.64 -6.76 13.62
C ARG A 160 -31.63 -5.28 13.21
N ARG A 161 -30.65 -4.51 13.71
CA ARG A 161 -30.59 -3.05 13.49
C ARG A 161 -30.21 -2.63 12.07
N GLY A 162 -29.83 -3.54 11.18
CA GLY A 162 -29.36 -3.19 9.84
C GLY A 162 -30.29 -2.27 9.02
N PRO A 163 -31.63 -2.40 9.04
CA PRO A 163 -32.51 -1.53 8.24
C PRO A 163 -32.52 -0.06 8.70
N THR A 164 -32.08 0.22 9.94
CA THR A 164 -31.98 1.59 10.47
C THR A 164 -30.56 2.16 10.36
N MET A 165 -29.59 1.37 9.91
CA MET A 165 -28.19 1.78 9.78
C MET A 165 -27.93 2.36 8.40
N THR A 166 -27.34 3.56 8.37
CA THR A 166 -26.94 4.25 7.13
C THR A 166 -25.47 4.01 6.76
N LYS A 167 -24.69 3.43 7.68
CA LYS A 167 -23.26 3.15 7.52
C LYS A 167 -22.91 1.84 8.22
N GLY A 168 -21.88 1.17 7.73
CA GLY A 168 -21.31 -0.02 8.34
C GLY A 168 -20.56 0.27 9.65
N LYS A 169 -20.05 -0.79 10.26
CA LYS A 169 -19.24 -0.76 11.48
C LYS A 169 -17.85 -1.30 11.22
N LEU A 170 -16.85 -0.69 11.84
CA LEU A 170 -15.49 -1.21 11.89
C LEU A 170 -15.27 -1.92 13.23
N VAL A 171 -14.70 -3.10 13.17
CA VAL A 171 -14.45 -3.92 14.36
C VAL A 171 -12.99 -4.37 14.35
N PRO A 172 -12.16 -3.88 15.26
CA PRO A 172 -10.82 -4.43 15.46
C PRO A 172 -10.94 -5.85 15.99
N VAL A 173 -10.10 -6.75 15.47
CA VAL A 173 -10.10 -8.17 15.82
C VAL A 173 -8.71 -8.72 16.02
N ASP A 174 -8.57 -9.56 17.04
CA ASP A 174 -7.35 -10.35 17.26
C ASP A 174 -7.59 -11.74 16.67
N ILE A 175 -7.10 -11.96 15.45
CA ILE A 175 -7.18 -13.26 14.77
C ILE A 175 -6.16 -14.22 15.41
N PRO A 176 -6.50 -15.48 15.72
CA PRO A 176 -5.53 -16.45 16.19
C PRO A 176 -4.52 -16.81 15.09
N ALA A 177 -3.25 -16.99 15.44
CA ALA A 177 -2.19 -17.43 14.52
C ALA A 177 -1.84 -18.91 14.71
N ASP A 178 -2.82 -19.74 15.08
CA ASP A 178 -2.60 -21.13 15.49
C ASP A 178 -2.08 -22.00 14.33
N ALA A 179 -2.49 -21.73 13.09
CA ALA A 179 -2.04 -22.50 11.93
C ALA A 179 -0.73 -21.96 11.34
N SER A 180 -0.55 -20.64 11.26
CA SER A 180 0.63 -20.03 10.64
C SER A 180 1.82 -19.83 11.58
N GLY A 181 1.56 -19.62 12.88
CA GLY A 181 2.53 -19.10 13.83
C GLY A 181 3.03 -17.69 13.48
N PHE A 182 2.39 -16.99 12.54
CA PHE A 182 2.81 -15.68 12.09
C PHE A 182 2.47 -14.62 13.13
N ARG A 183 3.45 -13.77 13.47
CA ARG A 183 3.20 -12.64 14.36
C ARG A 183 2.59 -11.51 13.55
N HIS A 184 1.34 -11.19 13.83
CA HIS A 184 0.62 -10.10 13.18
C HIS A 184 0.09 -9.07 14.19
N ARG A 185 -0.26 -7.89 13.70
CA ARG A 185 -0.99 -6.85 14.45
C ARG A 185 -2.48 -7.09 14.31
N GLN A 186 -3.25 -6.41 15.16
CA GLN A 186 -4.70 -6.44 15.16
C GLN A 186 -5.27 -6.05 13.78
N GLU A 187 -6.06 -6.94 13.19
CA GLU A 187 -6.80 -6.69 11.95
C GLU A 187 -8.09 -5.91 12.21
N ILE A 188 -8.72 -5.46 11.12
CA ILE A 188 -9.97 -4.70 11.20
C ILE A 188 -10.98 -5.30 10.22
N VAL A 189 -12.22 -5.46 10.67
CA VAL A 189 -13.33 -5.94 9.85
C VAL A 189 -14.36 -4.84 9.64
N TYR A 190 -14.74 -4.59 8.38
CA TYR A 190 -15.90 -3.79 8.02
C TYR A 190 -17.13 -4.67 7.86
N LEU A 191 -18.18 -4.32 8.59
CA LEU A 191 -19.49 -4.96 8.55
C LEU A 191 -20.50 -3.99 7.91
N PRO A 192 -21.03 -4.30 6.71
CA PRO A 192 -22.03 -3.47 6.06
C PRO A 192 -23.37 -3.55 6.80
N PRO A 193 -24.28 -2.56 6.60
CA PRO A 193 -25.61 -2.57 7.21
C PRO A 193 -26.36 -3.91 7.08
N ALA A 194 -26.33 -4.55 5.90
CA ALA A 194 -27.00 -5.82 5.65
C ALA A 194 -26.52 -6.99 6.54
N TRP A 195 -25.30 -6.92 7.10
CA TRP A 195 -24.82 -7.94 8.04
C TRP A 195 -25.64 -7.96 9.35
N PHE A 196 -26.22 -6.80 9.69
CA PHE A 196 -27.04 -6.60 10.87
C PHE A 196 -28.53 -6.92 10.63
N ASP A 197 -28.95 -7.35 9.44
CA ASP A 197 -30.37 -7.65 9.15
C ASP A 197 -30.76 -9.07 9.60
N SER A 198 -29.81 -10.00 9.52
CA SER A 198 -30.07 -11.43 9.70
C SER A 198 -28.84 -12.16 10.25
N THR A 199 -29.09 -13.12 11.13
CA THR A 199 -28.07 -14.06 11.62
C THR A 199 -27.83 -15.23 10.66
N ARG A 200 -28.68 -15.40 9.63
CA ARG A 200 -28.60 -16.51 8.67
C ARG A 200 -27.98 -16.12 7.33
N THR A 201 -27.93 -14.84 7.01
CA THR A 201 -27.38 -14.37 5.75
C THR A 201 -25.86 -14.44 5.79
N GLN A 202 -25.29 -15.22 4.88
CA GLN A 202 -23.85 -15.32 4.68
C GLN A 202 -23.43 -14.36 3.56
N LEU A 203 -22.91 -13.20 3.93
CA LEU A 203 -22.39 -12.22 2.96
C LEU A 203 -21.06 -12.69 2.36
N PRO A 204 -20.73 -12.26 1.14
CA PRO A 204 -19.40 -12.47 0.58
C PRO A 204 -18.36 -11.60 1.28
N THR A 205 -17.08 -11.95 1.09
CA THR A 205 -15.95 -11.29 1.75
C THR A 205 -14.90 -10.85 0.74
N ILE A 206 -14.31 -9.67 0.99
CA ILE A 206 -13.09 -9.21 0.34
C ILE A 206 -11.98 -9.15 1.39
N MET A 207 -10.87 -9.85 1.12
CA MET A 207 -9.62 -9.66 1.86
C MET A 207 -8.88 -8.46 1.28
N MET A 208 -8.59 -7.47 2.12
CA MET A 208 -7.95 -6.21 1.73
C MET A 208 -6.50 -6.19 2.22
N ILE A 209 -5.54 -6.28 1.30
CA ILE A 209 -4.11 -6.36 1.59
C ILE A 209 -3.43 -5.03 1.25
N GLY A 210 -2.65 -4.49 2.19
CA GLY A 210 -1.91 -3.25 2.00
C GLY A 210 -0.61 -3.42 1.20
N GLY A 211 0.13 -2.32 1.03
CA GLY A 211 1.49 -2.34 0.46
C GLY A 211 2.56 -2.78 1.47
N GLU A 212 3.83 -2.73 1.07
CA GLU A 212 4.97 -3.13 1.93
C GLU A 212 5.06 -2.30 3.22
N PHE A 213 4.76 -0.99 3.14
CA PHE A 213 4.72 -0.07 4.26
C PHE A 213 3.28 0.19 4.66
N ASN A 214 2.79 -0.55 5.64
CA ASN A 214 1.36 -0.55 5.93
C ASN A 214 0.99 -0.87 7.37
N THR A 215 -0.19 -0.41 7.76
CA THR A 215 -0.99 -0.90 8.87
C THR A 215 -2.37 -1.31 8.35
N PRO A 216 -3.06 -2.29 8.96
CA PRO A 216 -4.45 -2.61 8.61
C PRO A 216 -5.39 -1.40 8.51
N SER A 217 -5.09 -0.32 9.23
CA SER A 217 -5.89 0.91 9.21
C SER A 217 -5.69 1.79 7.97
N ASP A 218 -4.68 1.54 7.14
CA ASP A 218 -4.31 2.45 6.04
C ASP A 218 -5.29 2.40 4.87
N TRP A 219 -5.86 1.22 4.58
CA TRP A 219 -6.99 1.13 3.63
C TRP A 219 -8.17 2.00 4.07
N ILE A 220 -8.36 2.19 5.38
CA ILE A 220 -9.45 3.00 5.94
C ILE A 220 -9.07 4.48 5.97
N ARG A 221 -7.87 4.82 6.46
CA ARG A 221 -7.43 6.21 6.67
C ARG A 221 -6.85 6.88 5.43
N SER A 222 -6.15 6.12 4.60
CA SER A 222 -5.42 6.61 3.43
C SER A 222 -6.11 6.19 2.13
N GLY A 223 -6.67 4.98 2.08
CA GLY A 223 -7.41 4.44 0.95
C GLY A 223 -8.91 4.78 0.91
N ASN A 224 -9.47 5.35 2.00
CA ASN A 224 -10.91 5.64 2.16
C ASN A 224 -11.85 4.47 1.79
N ALA A 225 -11.40 3.21 1.94
CA ALA A 225 -12.15 2.03 1.49
C ALA A 225 -13.54 1.93 2.13
N VAL A 226 -13.67 2.34 3.39
CA VAL A 226 -14.94 2.30 4.13
C VAL A 226 -15.94 3.32 3.61
N GLU A 227 -15.47 4.47 3.14
CA GLU A 227 -16.35 5.46 2.52
C GLU A 227 -16.88 4.94 1.17
N ALA A 228 -16.02 4.31 0.37
CA ALA A 228 -16.44 3.65 -0.86
C ALA A 228 -17.44 2.50 -0.58
N ALA A 229 -17.19 1.68 0.44
CA ALA A 229 -18.08 0.60 0.84
C ALA A 229 -19.42 1.09 1.37
N ASP A 230 -19.46 2.14 2.20
CA ASP A 230 -20.70 2.75 2.70
C ASP A 230 -21.49 3.39 1.56
N ALA A 231 -20.83 4.10 0.64
CA ALA A 231 -21.47 4.67 -0.53
C ALA A 231 -22.07 3.58 -1.42
N PHE A 232 -21.33 2.49 -1.65
CA PHE A 232 -21.82 1.31 -2.36
C PHE A 232 -23.03 0.71 -1.66
N ALA A 233 -22.94 0.42 -0.36
CA ALA A 233 -24.03 -0.17 0.42
C ALA A 233 -25.30 0.69 0.36
N SER A 234 -25.17 2.01 0.45
CA SER A 234 -26.32 2.93 0.40
C SER A 234 -27.11 2.84 -0.91
N GLN A 235 -26.44 2.49 -2.01
CA GLN A 235 -27.05 2.34 -3.33
C GLN A 235 -27.64 0.94 -3.56
N HIS A 236 -27.30 -0.04 -2.71
CA HIS A 236 -27.65 -1.45 -2.87
C HIS A 236 -28.44 -1.99 -1.67
N GLY A 237 -29.25 -1.14 -1.03
CA GLY A 237 -30.12 -1.54 0.08
C GLY A 237 -29.37 -2.03 1.31
N GLY A 238 -28.21 -1.45 1.61
CA GLY A 238 -27.34 -1.84 2.73
C GLY A 238 -26.38 -3.00 2.41
N ASN A 239 -26.43 -3.57 1.20
CA ASN A 239 -25.58 -4.67 0.80
C ASN A 239 -24.22 -4.19 0.28
N ALA A 240 -23.16 -4.74 0.87
CA ALA A 240 -21.80 -4.71 0.35
C ALA A 240 -21.09 -5.99 0.81
N PRO A 241 -19.91 -6.32 0.28
CA PRO A 241 -19.06 -7.36 0.85
C PRO A 241 -18.64 -6.99 2.29
N VAL A 242 -18.51 -7.99 3.15
CA VAL A 242 -17.70 -7.84 4.37
C VAL A 242 -16.25 -7.65 3.94
N MET A 243 -15.52 -6.73 4.54
CA MET A 243 -14.11 -6.51 4.20
C MET A 243 -13.24 -6.80 5.43
N VAL A 244 -12.17 -7.57 5.25
CA VAL A 244 -11.17 -7.79 6.29
C VAL A 244 -9.86 -7.14 5.86
N PHE A 245 -9.44 -6.12 6.60
CA PHE A 245 -8.18 -5.42 6.42
C PHE A 245 -7.11 -6.15 7.23
N VAL A 246 -6.28 -6.90 6.52
CA VAL A 246 -5.34 -7.86 7.12
C VAL A 246 -3.96 -7.25 7.35
N ASP A 247 -3.25 -7.75 8.36
CA ASP A 247 -1.82 -7.47 8.51
C ASP A 247 -0.98 -8.58 7.86
N ALA A 248 -0.61 -8.38 6.60
CA ALA A 248 0.26 -9.33 5.88
C ALA A 248 1.75 -9.18 6.23
N GLY A 249 2.15 -8.06 6.84
CA GLY A 249 3.56 -7.75 7.12
C GLY A 249 4.00 -8.09 8.54
N GLY A 250 3.08 -8.10 9.51
CA GLY A 250 3.36 -8.37 10.92
C GLY A 250 4.09 -7.27 11.67
N SER A 251 4.67 -6.33 10.93
CA SER A 251 5.20 -5.06 11.40
C SER A 251 5.14 -4.04 10.25
N PHE A 252 5.40 -2.77 10.54
CA PHE A 252 5.21 -1.69 9.57
C PHE A 252 6.10 -1.78 8.32
N ASN A 253 7.31 -2.32 8.46
CA ASN A 253 8.36 -2.30 7.42
C ASN A 253 8.90 -3.71 7.11
N ASN A 254 8.10 -4.75 7.36
CA ASN A 254 8.46 -6.11 7.01
C ASN A 254 7.67 -6.52 5.76
N ASP A 255 8.32 -6.37 4.62
CA ASP A 255 7.82 -6.80 3.33
C ASP A 255 7.86 -8.32 3.22
N THR A 256 6.70 -8.97 3.30
CA THR A 256 6.60 -10.45 3.21
C THR A 256 6.22 -10.92 1.82
N GLU A 257 5.78 -10.03 0.92
CA GLU A 257 5.11 -10.37 -0.35
C GLU A 257 4.01 -11.45 -0.20
N CYS A 258 3.43 -11.56 1.00
CA CYS A 258 2.45 -12.57 1.39
C CYS A 258 2.89 -14.02 1.12
N VAL A 259 4.19 -14.31 1.27
CA VAL A 259 4.75 -15.67 1.11
C VAL A 259 4.99 -16.33 2.47
N ASN A 260 5.39 -17.61 2.46
CA ASN A 260 5.90 -18.28 3.66
C ASN A 260 7.43 -18.37 3.60
N GLY A 261 8.12 -17.87 4.62
CA GLY A 261 9.57 -17.94 4.69
C GLY A 261 10.20 -17.18 5.86
N PRO A 262 11.49 -16.77 5.77
CA PRO A 262 12.22 -16.18 6.89
C PRO A 262 11.61 -14.88 7.45
N ARG A 263 10.84 -14.14 6.64
CA ARG A 263 10.12 -12.93 7.09
C ARG A 263 8.75 -13.21 7.73
N GLY A 264 8.35 -14.49 7.78
CA GLY A 264 7.11 -14.97 8.41
C GLY A 264 6.24 -15.80 7.47
N ASN A 265 5.32 -16.58 8.06
CA ASN A 265 4.37 -17.42 7.32
C ASN A 265 3.10 -16.64 6.95
N SER A 266 3.26 -15.57 6.15
CA SER A 266 2.18 -14.65 5.83
C SER A 266 1.08 -15.31 4.98
N ALA A 267 1.45 -16.11 3.98
CA ALA A 267 0.47 -16.83 3.16
C ALA A 267 -0.43 -17.74 4.00
N ASP A 268 0.16 -18.46 4.96
CA ASP A 268 -0.58 -19.33 5.87
C ASP A 268 -1.47 -18.53 6.81
N HIS A 269 -1.05 -17.37 7.30
CA HIS A 269 -1.91 -16.50 8.11
C HIS A 269 -3.16 -16.09 7.31
N LEU A 270 -2.96 -15.59 6.10
CA LEU A 270 -4.05 -15.12 5.24
C LEU A 270 -5.03 -16.25 4.88
N THR A 271 -4.53 -17.45 4.59
CA THR A 271 -5.37 -18.55 4.07
C THR A 271 -5.90 -19.50 5.15
N LYS A 272 -5.11 -19.78 6.19
CA LYS A 272 -5.41 -20.80 7.21
C LYS A 272 -5.87 -20.22 8.54
N ASP A 273 -5.58 -18.96 8.82
CA ASP A 273 -6.03 -18.29 10.05
C ASP A 273 -7.18 -17.29 9.75
N VAL A 274 -6.98 -16.33 8.84
CA VAL A 274 -7.94 -15.27 8.55
C VAL A 274 -9.24 -15.81 7.95
N VAL A 275 -9.17 -16.64 6.90
CA VAL A 275 -10.39 -17.14 6.22
C VAL A 275 -11.28 -17.96 7.19
N PRO A 276 -10.76 -18.95 7.95
CA PRO A 276 -11.57 -19.68 8.93
C PRO A 276 -12.08 -18.80 10.07
N PHE A 277 -11.30 -17.81 10.53
CA PHE A 277 -11.74 -16.86 11.54
C PHE A 277 -12.94 -16.04 11.05
N MET A 278 -12.89 -15.51 9.83
CA MET A 278 -13.99 -14.73 9.27
C MET A 278 -15.27 -15.56 9.13
N VAL A 279 -15.15 -16.79 8.62
CA VAL A 279 -16.29 -17.72 8.50
C VAL A 279 -16.90 -18.03 9.86
N SER A 280 -16.08 -18.38 10.86
CA SER A 280 -16.58 -18.80 12.17
C SER A 280 -17.08 -17.65 13.05
N ARG A 281 -16.42 -16.49 13.01
CA ARG A 281 -16.73 -15.36 13.91
C ARG A 281 -17.74 -14.39 13.34
N PHE A 282 -17.73 -14.17 12.03
CA PHE A 282 -18.66 -13.24 11.39
C PHE A 282 -19.77 -13.94 10.60
N GLY A 283 -19.66 -15.25 10.36
CA GLY A 283 -20.67 -16.01 9.63
C GLY A 283 -20.74 -15.62 8.15
N VAL A 284 -19.62 -15.20 7.56
CA VAL A 284 -19.51 -14.96 6.12
C VAL A 284 -19.57 -16.29 5.35
N SER A 285 -19.84 -16.23 4.05
CA SER A 285 -19.92 -17.44 3.22
C SER A 285 -18.57 -18.17 3.20
N PRO A 286 -18.52 -19.51 3.34
CA PRO A 286 -17.27 -20.28 3.21
C PRO A 286 -16.94 -20.64 1.75
N ARG A 287 -17.80 -20.28 0.78
CA ARG A 287 -17.64 -20.71 -0.62
C ARG A 287 -16.65 -19.80 -1.36
N ALA A 288 -15.70 -20.39 -2.08
CA ALA A 288 -14.69 -19.67 -2.87
C ALA A 288 -15.28 -18.59 -3.79
N GLN A 289 -16.43 -18.89 -4.41
CA GLN A 289 -17.18 -17.98 -5.29
C GLN A 289 -17.76 -16.74 -4.58
N ASN A 290 -17.65 -16.66 -3.26
CA ASN A 290 -18.03 -15.50 -2.46
C ASN A 290 -16.84 -14.80 -1.80
N TRP A 291 -15.62 -15.14 -2.23
CA TRP A 291 -14.39 -14.57 -1.72
C TRP A 291 -13.59 -13.95 -2.86
N GLY A 292 -13.11 -12.74 -2.60
CA GLY A 292 -12.15 -12.04 -3.45
C GLY A 292 -11.01 -11.46 -2.63
N VAL A 293 -9.92 -11.12 -3.32
CA VAL A 293 -8.75 -10.47 -2.72
C VAL A 293 -8.48 -9.17 -3.46
N VAL A 294 -8.30 -8.08 -2.72
CA VAL A 294 -7.86 -6.79 -3.27
C VAL A 294 -6.53 -6.47 -2.62
N GLY A 295 -5.58 -5.99 -3.40
CA GLY A 295 -4.38 -5.46 -2.79
C GLY A 295 -3.65 -4.39 -3.59
N TRP A 296 -2.84 -3.63 -2.86
CA TRP A 296 -2.12 -2.46 -3.33
C TRP A 296 -0.60 -2.67 -3.26
N SER A 297 0.13 -2.41 -4.35
CA SER A 297 1.60 -2.56 -4.42
C SER A 297 2.01 -4.02 -4.12
N MET A 298 2.82 -4.27 -3.07
CA MET A 298 3.06 -5.62 -2.53
C MET A 298 1.74 -6.42 -2.41
N GLY A 299 0.68 -5.79 -1.92
CA GLY A 299 -0.65 -6.41 -1.81
C GLY A 299 -1.28 -6.78 -3.15
N GLY A 300 -0.97 -6.06 -4.23
CA GLY A 300 -1.43 -6.38 -5.59
C GLY A 300 -0.81 -7.68 -6.07
N THR A 301 0.52 -7.82 -5.90
CA THR A 301 1.25 -9.07 -6.09
C THR A 301 0.65 -10.19 -5.24
N CYS A 302 0.34 -9.91 -3.96
CA CYS A 302 -0.33 -10.88 -3.09
C CYS A 302 -1.70 -11.32 -3.61
N ALA A 303 -2.52 -10.38 -4.10
CA ALA A 303 -3.89 -10.66 -4.52
C ALA A 303 -3.92 -11.63 -5.71
N VAL A 304 -3.14 -11.36 -6.75
CA VAL A 304 -3.01 -12.27 -7.90
C VAL A 304 -2.39 -13.61 -7.49
N THR A 305 -1.36 -13.60 -6.63
CA THR A 305 -0.68 -14.82 -6.17
C THR A 305 -1.64 -15.72 -5.38
N LEU A 306 -2.36 -15.17 -4.41
CA LEU A 306 -3.29 -15.93 -3.56
C LEU A 306 -4.45 -16.48 -4.38
N ALA A 307 -5.06 -15.70 -5.27
CA ALA A 307 -6.16 -16.17 -6.10
C ALA A 307 -5.73 -17.24 -7.12
N ALA A 308 -4.53 -17.12 -7.69
CA ALA A 308 -3.98 -18.13 -8.60
C ALA A 308 -3.59 -19.42 -7.85
N LYS A 309 -3.01 -19.30 -6.65
CA LYS A 309 -2.54 -20.43 -5.85
C LYS A 309 -3.66 -21.17 -5.12
N HIS A 310 -4.70 -20.43 -4.72
CA HIS A 310 -5.82 -20.91 -3.92
C HIS A 310 -7.19 -20.63 -4.56
N PRO A 311 -7.47 -21.11 -5.79
CA PRO A 311 -8.78 -20.93 -6.42
C PRO A 311 -9.92 -21.62 -5.65
N GLU A 312 -9.60 -22.56 -4.76
CA GLU A 312 -10.52 -23.17 -3.80
C GLU A 312 -10.92 -22.24 -2.63
N LEU A 313 -10.20 -21.13 -2.44
CA LEU A 313 -10.51 -20.12 -1.43
C LEU A 313 -10.97 -18.81 -2.05
N PHE A 314 -10.40 -18.40 -3.19
CA PHE A 314 -10.68 -17.10 -3.82
C PHE A 314 -11.06 -17.25 -5.29
N SER A 315 -12.16 -16.64 -5.69
CA SER A 315 -12.67 -16.69 -7.08
C SER A 315 -12.33 -15.44 -7.90
N THR A 316 -11.86 -14.38 -7.26
CA THR A 316 -11.57 -13.13 -7.96
C THR A 316 -10.50 -12.32 -7.26
N PHE A 317 -9.77 -11.51 -8.02
CA PHE A 317 -8.80 -10.59 -7.47
C PHE A 317 -8.81 -9.22 -8.14
N GLU A 318 -8.42 -8.20 -7.38
CA GLU A 318 -7.98 -6.89 -7.87
C GLU A 318 -6.51 -6.71 -7.50
N ASP A 319 -5.66 -6.61 -8.51
CA ASP A 319 -4.24 -6.29 -8.39
C ASP A 319 -4.05 -4.81 -8.74
N ILE A 320 -3.75 -3.99 -7.73
CA ILE A 320 -3.52 -2.56 -7.90
C ILE A 320 -2.01 -2.30 -7.82
N ALA A 321 -1.40 -2.05 -8.98
CA ALA A 321 0.02 -1.77 -9.14
C ALA A 321 0.96 -2.81 -8.49
N GLY A 322 0.62 -4.09 -8.60
CA GLY A 322 1.48 -5.20 -8.21
C GLY A 322 2.60 -5.50 -9.22
N ASP A 323 3.56 -6.27 -8.74
CA ASP A 323 4.71 -6.73 -9.53
C ASP A 323 4.45 -8.09 -10.19
N MET A 324 5.34 -8.46 -11.11
CA MET A 324 5.25 -9.73 -11.84
C MET A 324 5.35 -10.98 -10.93
N SER A 325 6.01 -10.83 -9.78
CA SER A 325 6.32 -11.89 -8.83
C SER A 325 6.68 -11.28 -7.48
N PRO A 326 6.66 -12.03 -6.36
CA PRO A 326 7.23 -11.58 -5.09
C PRO A 326 8.59 -10.91 -5.30
N ASN A 327 8.75 -9.70 -4.76
CA ASN A 327 9.88 -8.83 -5.02
C ASN A 327 10.45 -8.23 -3.73
N SER A 328 11.73 -8.48 -3.44
CA SER A 328 12.46 -7.71 -2.44
C SER A 328 13.88 -7.46 -2.94
N GLY A 329 13.97 -6.73 -4.06
CA GLY A 329 15.19 -6.43 -4.81
C GLY A 329 15.25 -7.14 -6.16
N ASN A 330 16.42 -7.65 -6.55
CA ASN A 330 16.49 -8.54 -7.72
C ASN A 330 16.08 -9.97 -7.35
N LYS A 331 15.79 -10.81 -8.36
CA LYS A 331 15.33 -12.20 -8.15
C LYS A 331 16.20 -13.02 -7.18
N ALA A 332 17.53 -12.90 -7.25
CA ALA A 332 18.42 -13.63 -6.34
C ALA A 332 18.30 -13.12 -4.90
N GLN A 333 18.18 -11.81 -4.72
CA GLN A 333 17.91 -11.20 -3.41
C GLN A 333 16.54 -11.62 -2.87
N THR A 334 15.49 -11.60 -3.70
CA THR A 334 14.15 -12.08 -3.34
C THR A 334 14.20 -13.51 -2.83
N ILE A 335 14.81 -14.44 -3.58
CA ILE A 335 14.92 -15.85 -3.18
C ILE A 335 15.65 -15.98 -1.85
N ALA A 336 16.75 -15.25 -1.66
CA ALA A 336 17.50 -15.27 -0.40
C ALA A 336 16.69 -14.72 0.78
N ARG A 337 16.04 -13.57 0.61
CA ARG A 337 15.37 -12.80 1.67
C ARG A 337 14.01 -13.38 2.05
N LEU A 338 13.21 -13.78 1.06
CA LEU A 338 11.83 -14.23 1.25
C LEU A 338 11.71 -15.75 1.34
N PHE A 339 12.64 -16.50 0.75
CA PHE A 339 12.55 -17.97 0.65
C PHE A 339 13.78 -18.68 1.24
N GLY A 340 14.67 -17.96 1.92
CA GLY A 340 15.85 -18.55 2.57
C GLY A 340 16.84 -19.19 1.59
N GLY A 341 16.82 -18.78 0.32
CA GLY A 341 17.64 -19.36 -0.74
C GLY A 341 16.95 -20.46 -1.55
N ASP A 342 15.72 -20.86 -1.18
CA ASP A 342 14.98 -21.93 -1.85
C ASP A 342 14.25 -21.41 -3.11
N THR A 343 14.76 -21.80 -4.28
CA THR A 343 14.15 -21.43 -5.57
C THR A 343 12.85 -22.19 -5.81
N ALA A 344 12.72 -23.44 -5.35
CA ALA A 344 11.50 -24.22 -5.51
C ALA A 344 10.37 -23.65 -4.65
N ALA A 345 10.69 -23.10 -3.47
CA ALA A 345 9.73 -22.35 -2.67
C ALA A 345 9.29 -21.05 -3.37
N TRP A 346 10.20 -20.30 -4.00
CA TRP A 346 9.85 -19.12 -4.80
C TRP A 346 8.89 -19.48 -5.95
N GLU A 347 9.14 -20.56 -6.67
CA GLU A 347 8.28 -21.03 -7.78
C GLU A 347 6.85 -21.40 -7.33
N GLN A 348 6.64 -21.67 -6.03
CA GLN A 348 5.30 -21.92 -5.49
C GLN A 348 4.49 -20.63 -5.28
N PHE A 349 5.12 -19.46 -5.37
CA PHE A 349 4.52 -18.14 -5.19
C PHE A 349 4.74 -17.20 -6.38
N ASP A 350 5.52 -17.59 -7.40
CA ASP A 350 5.58 -16.88 -8.67
C ASP A 350 4.27 -17.04 -9.46
N PRO A 351 3.46 -15.98 -9.67
CA PRO A 351 2.12 -16.10 -10.25
C PRO A 351 2.13 -16.77 -11.62
N ALA A 352 3.09 -16.44 -12.47
CA ALA A 352 3.24 -17.04 -13.80
C ALA A 352 3.46 -18.55 -13.74
N THR A 353 4.37 -19.00 -12.85
CA THR A 353 4.64 -20.42 -12.62
C THR A 353 3.44 -21.12 -11.99
N VAL A 354 2.79 -20.51 -11.00
CA VAL A 354 1.60 -21.05 -10.32
C VAL A 354 0.47 -21.28 -11.31
N MET A 355 0.11 -20.26 -12.10
CA MET A 355 -0.95 -20.37 -13.11
C MET A 355 -0.65 -21.45 -14.14
N SER A 356 0.58 -21.48 -14.65
CA SER A 356 1.00 -22.46 -15.65
C SER A 356 1.00 -23.90 -15.11
N ARG A 357 1.33 -24.10 -13.82
CA ARG A 357 1.34 -25.42 -13.17
C ARG A 357 -0.06 -25.91 -12.80
N HIS A 358 -0.94 -25.01 -12.38
CA HIS A 358 -2.33 -25.34 -12.07
C HIS A 358 -3.09 -25.80 -13.32
N GLY A 359 -2.86 -25.13 -14.45
CA GLY A 359 -3.63 -25.36 -15.68
C GLY A 359 -4.96 -24.62 -15.62
N GLN A 360 -6.03 -25.23 -16.15
CA GLN A 360 -7.31 -24.55 -16.37
C GLN A 360 -8.00 -24.06 -15.07
N TYR A 361 -8.40 -22.80 -15.06
CA TYR A 361 -9.22 -22.16 -14.04
C TYR A 361 -10.67 -22.06 -14.52
N ALA A 362 -11.62 -22.56 -13.73
CA ALA A 362 -13.02 -22.58 -14.12
C ALA A 362 -13.80 -21.32 -13.72
N ASN A 363 -13.45 -20.70 -12.60
CA ASN A 363 -14.23 -19.62 -11.99
C ASN A 363 -13.36 -18.52 -11.39
N THR A 364 -12.16 -18.32 -11.93
CA THR A 364 -11.23 -17.27 -11.48
C THR A 364 -11.26 -16.10 -12.45
N ALA A 365 -11.35 -14.88 -11.93
CA ALA A 365 -11.26 -13.65 -12.73
C ALA A 365 -10.38 -12.59 -12.05
N GLY A 366 -9.81 -11.68 -12.83
CA GLY A 366 -8.85 -10.70 -12.34
C GLY A 366 -9.08 -9.31 -12.91
N TRP A 367 -8.80 -8.29 -12.11
CA TRP A 367 -8.74 -6.90 -12.54
C TRP A 367 -7.39 -6.33 -12.15
N PHE A 368 -6.62 -5.89 -13.14
CA PHE A 368 -5.34 -5.23 -12.92
C PHE A 368 -5.51 -3.72 -13.09
N ASP A 369 -5.08 -2.94 -12.10
CA ASP A 369 -5.10 -1.48 -12.13
C ASP A 369 -3.68 -0.92 -12.14
N ILE A 370 -3.35 -0.13 -13.17
CA ILE A 370 -2.00 0.41 -13.40
C ILE A 370 -2.03 1.94 -13.38
N ASN A 371 -1.17 2.52 -12.54
CA ASN A 371 -0.99 3.96 -12.44
C ASN A 371 -0.13 4.49 -13.58
N GLY A 372 -0.59 5.54 -14.22
CA GLY A 372 0.20 6.25 -15.22
C GLY A 372 -0.61 7.28 -15.99
N MET A 373 0.08 8.15 -16.73
CA MET A 373 -0.60 9.05 -17.66
C MET A 373 -1.13 8.26 -18.85
N HIS A 374 -2.43 7.98 -18.86
CA HIS A 374 -3.09 7.40 -20.01
C HIS A 374 -2.98 8.37 -21.21
N ARG A 375 -2.30 7.97 -22.29
CA ARG A 375 -2.59 8.55 -23.61
C ARG A 375 -3.57 7.61 -24.31
N ALA A 376 -4.77 8.10 -24.54
CA ALA A 376 -5.77 7.45 -25.37
C ALA A 376 -5.12 6.95 -26.68
N GLY A 377 -5.13 5.63 -26.90
CA GLY A 377 -4.65 5.04 -28.15
C GLY A 377 -3.92 3.70 -28.08
N SER A 378 -3.61 3.13 -26.91
CA SER A 378 -3.01 1.79 -26.82
C SER A 378 -4.06 0.68 -26.87
N GLY A 379 -4.87 0.68 -27.93
CA GLY A 379 -5.53 -0.55 -28.36
C GLY A 379 -4.46 -1.50 -28.89
N ALA A 380 -4.51 -2.76 -28.44
CA ALA A 380 -3.77 -3.92 -28.94
C ALA A 380 -2.34 -3.66 -29.47
N ILE A 381 -1.34 -4.03 -28.68
CA ILE A 381 0.03 -4.21 -29.16
C ILE A 381 0.01 -5.31 -30.25
N THR A 382 -0.17 -4.90 -31.50
CA THR A 382 0.15 -5.72 -32.67
C THR A 382 1.53 -5.30 -33.13
N SER A 383 2.48 -6.22 -33.03
CA SER A 383 3.89 -6.02 -33.31
C SER A 383 4.20 -5.93 -34.81
N THR A 384 3.50 -5.09 -35.58
CA THR A 384 3.81 -4.86 -37.00
C THR A 384 3.41 -3.47 -37.47
N GLY A 385 4.39 -2.59 -37.68
CA GLY A 385 4.29 -1.42 -38.56
C GLY A 385 4.11 -0.06 -37.87
N ALA A 386 5.20 0.53 -37.38
CA ALA A 386 5.22 1.93 -36.99
C ALA A 386 5.19 2.85 -38.22
N LYS A 387 4.21 3.78 -38.28
CA LYS A 387 4.21 4.89 -39.25
C LYS A 387 5.36 5.88 -38.91
N PRO A 388 6.08 6.42 -39.89
CA PRO A 388 7.10 7.44 -39.64
C PRO A 388 6.42 8.72 -39.11
N GLY A 389 6.77 9.16 -37.91
CA GLY A 389 6.25 10.38 -37.27
C GLY A 389 5.45 10.19 -35.98
N ALA A 390 5.20 8.94 -35.54
CA ALA A 390 4.68 8.70 -34.20
C ALA A 390 5.76 8.98 -33.16
N ALA A 391 5.41 9.70 -32.08
CA ALA A 391 6.28 9.87 -30.93
C ALA A 391 6.75 8.48 -30.44
N ALA A 392 8.04 8.37 -30.09
CA ALA A 392 8.59 7.12 -29.58
C ALA A 392 7.70 6.56 -28.45
N PRO A 393 7.44 5.25 -28.41
CA PRO A 393 6.68 4.64 -27.33
C PRO A 393 7.29 5.05 -25.99
N VAL A 394 6.49 5.65 -25.11
CA VAL A 394 6.91 5.84 -23.72
C VAL A 394 7.11 4.43 -23.15
N PRO A 395 8.28 4.12 -22.55
CA PRO A 395 8.48 2.82 -21.94
C PRO A 395 7.40 2.56 -20.90
N LEU A 396 6.71 1.42 -20.99
CA LEU A 396 5.78 0.96 -19.97
C LEU A 396 6.51 0.90 -18.61
N SER A 397 5.82 1.12 -17.48
CA SER A 397 6.41 0.82 -16.17
C SER A 397 6.64 -0.70 -16.02
N ASP A 398 7.40 -1.10 -15.00
CA ASP A 398 7.58 -2.52 -14.70
C ASP A 398 6.25 -3.21 -14.34
N GLN A 399 5.41 -2.52 -13.55
CA GLN A 399 4.06 -2.98 -13.16
C GLN A 399 3.09 -3.09 -14.35
N ASP A 400 3.17 -2.17 -15.31
CA ASP A 400 2.37 -2.21 -16.54
C ASP A 400 2.68 -3.47 -17.36
N ARG A 401 3.98 -3.76 -17.55
CA ARG A 401 4.42 -5.03 -18.17
C ARG A 401 3.97 -6.25 -17.38
N ALA A 402 4.06 -6.18 -16.05
CA ALA A 402 3.64 -7.27 -15.17
C ALA A 402 2.16 -7.59 -15.35
N ALA A 403 1.27 -6.61 -15.24
CA ALA A 403 -0.18 -6.80 -15.38
C ALA A 403 -0.57 -7.37 -16.74
N HIS A 404 -0.04 -6.82 -17.84
CA HIS A 404 -0.31 -7.37 -19.16
C HIS A 404 0.18 -8.82 -19.31
N ARG A 405 1.38 -9.11 -18.81
CA ARG A 405 1.95 -10.45 -18.90
C ARG A 405 1.21 -11.47 -18.03
N LEU A 406 0.84 -11.10 -16.81
CA LEU A 406 0.08 -11.95 -15.90
C LEU A 406 -1.34 -12.18 -16.43
N CYS A 407 -1.99 -11.15 -16.99
CA CYS A 407 -3.28 -11.32 -17.64
C CYS A 407 -3.19 -12.22 -18.88
N GLU A 408 -2.16 -12.07 -19.73
CA GLU A 408 -1.91 -12.96 -20.88
C GLU A 408 -1.75 -14.43 -20.43
N ILE A 409 -0.91 -14.68 -19.42
CA ILE A 409 -0.67 -16.03 -18.89
C ILE A 409 -1.95 -16.60 -18.26
N GLY A 410 -2.65 -15.81 -17.44
CA GLY A 410 -3.89 -16.22 -16.79
C GLY A 410 -4.99 -16.54 -17.80
N ALA A 411 -5.16 -15.70 -18.84
CA ALA A 411 -6.14 -15.91 -19.89
C ALA A 411 -5.89 -17.21 -20.67
N ALA A 412 -4.63 -17.56 -20.93
CA ALA A 412 -4.27 -18.84 -21.53
C ALA A 412 -4.66 -20.06 -20.66
N GLN A 413 -4.82 -19.84 -19.36
CA GLN A 413 -5.27 -20.82 -18.38
C GLN A 413 -6.76 -20.66 -17.99
N GLY A 414 -7.54 -19.82 -18.67
CA GLY A 414 -8.97 -19.65 -18.40
C GLY A 414 -9.33 -18.62 -17.31
N ILE A 415 -8.36 -17.83 -16.81
CA ILE A 415 -8.64 -16.68 -15.95
C ILE A 415 -9.10 -15.52 -16.81
N ALA A 416 -10.37 -15.11 -16.66
CA ALA A 416 -10.86 -13.91 -17.33
C ALA A 416 -10.25 -12.67 -16.66
N CYS A 417 -9.57 -11.80 -17.41
CA CYS A 417 -8.92 -10.62 -16.85
C CYS A 417 -9.04 -9.37 -17.71
N THR A 418 -8.86 -8.22 -17.06
CA THR A 418 -8.76 -6.90 -17.70
C THR A 418 -7.56 -6.15 -17.12
N VAL A 419 -6.96 -5.27 -17.92
CA VAL A 419 -5.92 -4.33 -17.47
C VAL A 419 -6.44 -2.92 -17.68
N GLN A 420 -6.58 -2.16 -16.60
CA GLN A 420 -7.11 -0.82 -16.58
C GLN A 420 -5.99 0.16 -16.23
N HIS A 421 -5.84 1.19 -17.06
CA HIS A 421 -4.91 2.28 -16.77
C HIS A 421 -5.67 3.47 -16.24
N LYS A 422 -5.25 3.98 -15.09
CA LYS A 422 -5.86 5.16 -14.47
C LYS A 422 -4.79 6.23 -14.20
N PRO A 423 -5.14 7.52 -14.34
CA PRO A 423 -4.23 8.60 -14.01
C PRO A 423 -3.91 8.56 -12.51
N GLY A 424 -2.62 8.66 -12.19
CA GLY A 424 -2.14 8.69 -10.82
C GLY A 424 -0.67 8.36 -10.71
N GLU A 425 -0.12 8.62 -9.53
CA GLU A 425 1.21 8.17 -9.11
C GLU A 425 1.06 6.96 -8.17
N HIS A 426 2.16 6.28 -7.85
CA HIS A 426 2.18 5.13 -6.95
C HIS A 426 1.94 5.54 -5.48
N LYS A 427 0.73 6.03 -5.19
CA LYS A 427 0.32 6.65 -3.93
C LYS A 427 -1.10 6.22 -3.56
N TRP A 428 -1.45 6.30 -2.28
CA TRP A 428 -2.78 5.96 -1.77
C TRP A 428 -3.99 6.55 -2.53
N PRO A 429 -3.98 7.81 -3.01
CA PRO A 429 -5.10 8.33 -3.80
C PRO A 429 -5.39 7.52 -5.08
N PHE A 430 -4.35 6.94 -5.70
CA PHE A 430 -4.53 6.04 -6.83
C PHE A 430 -5.19 4.73 -6.39
N ALA A 431 -4.68 4.10 -5.33
CA ALA A 431 -5.27 2.88 -4.76
C ALA A 431 -6.74 3.05 -4.38
N GLN A 432 -7.09 4.19 -3.77
CA GLN A 432 -8.47 4.58 -3.49
C GLN A 432 -9.33 4.61 -4.77
N THR A 433 -8.82 5.24 -5.83
CA THR A 433 -9.54 5.41 -7.10
C THR A 433 -9.71 4.08 -7.83
N ALA A 434 -8.67 3.25 -7.85
CA ALA A 434 -8.69 1.90 -8.40
C ALA A 434 -9.75 1.04 -7.70
N PHE A 435 -9.63 0.88 -6.37
CA PHE A 435 -10.57 0.10 -5.57
C PHE A 435 -12.02 0.58 -5.72
N THR A 436 -12.25 1.90 -5.65
CA THR A 436 -13.60 2.46 -5.81
C THR A 436 -14.19 2.14 -7.20
N SER A 437 -13.34 2.09 -8.23
CA SER A 437 -13.77 1.76 -9.60
C SER A 437 -14.08 0.28 -9.77
N ALA A 438 -13.28 -0.61 -9.16
CA ALA A 438 -13.41 -2.05 -9.30
C ALA A 438 -14.47 -2.64 -8.34
N LEU A 439 -14.81 -1.96 -7.23
CA LEU A 439 -15.72 -2.46 -6.21
C LEU A 439 -17.08 -2.96 -6.76
N PRO A 440 -17.77 -2.27 -7.69
CA PRO A 440 -19.03 -2.78 -8.25
C PRO A 440 -18.85 -4.11 -8.98
N TRP A 441 -17.77 -4.26 -9.75
CA TRP A 441 -17.43 -5.51 -10.44
C TRP A 441 -17.07 -6.61 -9.45
N MET A 442 -16.19 -6.32 -8.49
CA MET A 442 -15.81 -7.26 -7.42
C MET A 442 -17.03 -7.75 -6.65
N ALA A 443 -17.90 -6.84 -6.20
CA ALA A 443 -19.10 -7.15 -5.44
C ALA A 443 -20.09 -8.02 -6.22
N ALA A 444 -20.31 -7.72 -7.51
CA ALA A 444 -21.12 -8.56 -8.39
C ALA A 444 -20.51 -9.96 -8.56
N ARG A 445 -19.20 -10.03 -8.82
CA ARG A 445 -18.49 -11.27 -9.11
C ARG A 445 -18.51 -12.27 -7.96
N ILE A 446 -18.42 -11.76 -6.73
CA ILE A 446 -18.51 -12.57 -5.50
C ILE A 446 -19.95 -12.76 -5.01
N GLY A 447 -20.96 -12.36 -5.78
CA GLY A 447 -22.37 -12.62 -5.46
C GLY A 447 -22.89 -11.82 -4.27
N THR A 448 -22.54 -10.53 -4.18
CA THR A 448 -23.13 -9.61 -3.21
C THR A 448 -24.62 -9.44 -3.50
N PRO A 449 -25.52 -9.57 -2.51
CA PRO A 449 -26.95 -9.45 -2.75
C PRO A 449 -27.34 -8.08 -3.30
N ALA A 450 -28.38 -8.05 -4.14
CA ALA A 450 -28.91 -6.84 -4.78
C ALA A 450 -27.92 -6.05 -5.65
N VAL A 451 -26.78 -6.66 -6.01
CA VAL A 451 -25.83 -6.11 -6.98
C VAL A 451 -26.08 -6.78 -8.34
N PRO A 452 -26.33 -6.01 -9.42
CA PRO A 452 -26.51 -6.60 -10.75
C PRO A 452 -25.19 -7.17 -11.28
N ASP A 453 -25.27 -8.07 -12.25
CA ASP A 453 -24.08 -8.55 -12.95
C ASP A 453 -23.36 -7.39 -13.64
N VAL A 454 -22.08 -7.21 -13.30
CA VAL A 454 -21.20 -6.22 -13.91
C VAL A 454 -20.13 -6.97 -14.71
N PRO A 455 -20.06 -6.83 -16.04
CA PRO A 455 -19.02 -7.48 -16.83
C PRO A 455 -17.66 -6.84 -16.57
N LEU A 456 -16.59 -7.59 -16.83
CA LEU A 456 -15.25 -7.00 -16.93
C LEU A 456 -15.26 -5.90 -18.00
N PRO A 457 -14.68 -4.72 -17.73
CA PRO A 457 -14.46 -3.71 -18.75
C PRO A 457 -13.54 -4.28 -19.84
N ARG A 458 -13.88 -3.95 -21.08
CA ARG A 458 -13.13 -4.37 -22.27
C ARG A 458 -12.00 -3.43 -22.60
#